data_AF-U4R296-F1
#
_entry.id   AF-U4R296-F1
#
_cell.length_a   1.000
_cell.length_b   1.000
_cell.length_c   1.000
_cell.angle_alpha   90.00
_cell.angle_beta   90.00
_cell.angle_gamma   90.00
#
_symmetry.space_group_name_H-M   'P 1'
#
loop_
_entity.id
_entity.type
_entity.pdbx_description
1 polymer ?
#
loop_
_entity_poly.entity_id
_entity_poly.type
_entity_poly.pdbx_seq_one_letter_code
_entity_poly.pdbx_strand_id
1 'polypeptide(L)'
;MNVEKTLREYLKNKSRMNILNLRIEKAKRELQLANTSYTEDEKDTIEALQISAVTIKNTPSSKTNEFNSAVENTVINYHEEQIHKNRMDIDGVYSNIRTWEKEYKELKDETETIEVALNGLTFQEQFVIKMYYFEKLKGSDLQLNFEKNFKYKNQETIRLLRLNALKKIKVLIT
;
A
#
# COMPACT_ATOMS: atom_id res chain seq x y z
N MET A 1 -7.51 3.04 24.39
CA MET A 1 -6.51 3.53 23.42
C MET A 1 -5.37 4.25 24.15
N ASN A 2 -4.10 4.00 23.80
CA ASN A 2 -2.98 4.75 24.38
C ASN A 2 -2.71 6.01 23.53
N VAL A 3 -3.30 7.14 23.94
CA VAL A 3 -3.24 8.42 23.20
C VAL A 3 -1.82 8.85 22.83
N GLU A 4 -0.87 8.72 23.76
CA GLU A 4 0.51 9.13 23.49
C GLU A 4 1.19 8.23 22.45
N LYS A 5 0.92 6.92 22.50
CA LYS A 5 1.42 5.99 21.48
C LYS A 5 0.81 6.35 20.12
N THR A 6 -0.50 6.55 20.04
CA THR A 6 -1.19 6.91 18.80
C THR A 6 -0.67 8.24 18.23
N LEU A 7 -0.42 9.26 19.07
CA LEU A 7 0.19 10.52 18.64
C LEU A 7 1.61 10.34 18.07
N ARG A 8 2.44 9.47 18.66
CA ARG A 8 3.79 9.17 18.14
C ARG A 8 3.76 8.41 16.82
N GLU A 9 2.77 7.54 16.65
CA GLU A 9 2.60 6.70 15.46
C GLU A 9 1.79 7.40 14.37
N TYR A 10 1.18 8.56 14.66
CA TYR A 10 0.29 9.27 13.75
C TYR A 10 0.85 9.47 12.33
N LEU A 11 2.05 10.05 12.18
CA LEU A 11 2.66 10.26 10.86
C LEU A 11 2.98 8.93 10.15
N LYS A 12 3.38 7.91 10.93
CA LYS A 12 3.63 6.56 10.41
C LYS A 12 2.33 5.93 9.90
N ASN A 13 1.25 6.04 10.67
CA ASN A 13 -0.07 5.52 10.31
C ASN A 13 -0.60 6.22 9.07
N LYS A 14 -0.49 7.55 8.99
CA LYS A 14 -0.87 8.34 7.80
C LYS A 14 -0.08 7.92 6.55
N SER A 15 1.22 7.68 6.71
CA SER A 15 2.07 7.18 5.61
C SER A 15 1.69 5.76 5.20
N ARG A 16 1.38 4.90 6.18
CA ARG A 16 0.94 3.52 5.94
C ARG A 16 -0.39 3.47 5.20
N MET A 17 -1.35 4.33 5.58
CA MET A 17 -2.61 4.49 4.86
C MET A 17 -2.40 4.87 3.40
N ASN A 18 -1.49 5.80 3.11
CA ASN A 18 -1.16 6.17 1.73
C ASN A 18 -0.59 4.98 0.94
N ILE A 19 0.32 4.21 1.56
CA ILE A 19 0.88 3.00 0.93
C ILE A 19 -0.19 1.95 0.66
N LEU A 20 -1.10 1.71 1.62
CA LEU A 20 -2.21 0.77 1.45
C LEU A 20 -3.14 1.22 0.32
N ASN A 21 -3.47 2.51 0.26
CA ASN A 21 -4.29 3.05 -0.81
C ASN A 21 -3.65 2.83 -2.19
N LEU A 22 -2.35 3.13 -2.33
CA LEU A 22 -1.61 2.86 -3.57
C LEU A 22 -1.60 1.37 -3.95
N ARG A 23 -1.51 0.46 -2.98
CA ARG A 23 -1.57 -0.99 -3.21
C ARG A 23 -2.95 -1.44 -3.66
N ILE A 24 -4.01 -0.95 -3.01
CA ILE A 24 -5.40 -1.23 -3.36
C ILE A 24 -5.68 -0.73 -4.79
N GLU A 25 -5.28 0.49 -5.12
CA GLU A 25 -5.44 1.08 -6.46
C GLU A 25 -4.66 0.32 -7.54
N LYS A 26 -3.45 -0.16 -7.21
CA LYS A 26 -2.69 -1.02 -8.12
C LYS A 26 -3.41 -2.35 -8.36
N ALA A 27 -3.84 -3.03 -7.30
CA ALA A 27 -4.54 -4.32 -7.41
C ALA A 27 -5.88 -4.21 -8.14
N LYS A 28 -6.63 -3.11 -7.92
CA LYS A 28 -7.86 -2.82 -8.66
C LYS A 28 -7.60 -2.64 -10.17
N ARG A 29 -6.51 -1.96 -10.55
CA ARG A 29 -6.10 -1.85 -11.95
C ARG A 29 -5.68 -3.19 -12.56
N GLU A 30 -4.95 -4.01 -11.81
CA GLU A 30 -4.58 -5.36 -12.26
C GLU A 30 -5.83 -6.23 -12.49
N LEU A 31 -6.82 -6.16 -11.59
CA LEU A 31 -8.10 -6.86 -11.78
C LEU A 31 -8.88 -6.40 -13.02
N GLN A 32 -8.82 -5.12 -13.38
CA GLN A 32 -9.42 -4.63 -14.63
C GLN A 32 -8.76 -5.24 -15.87
N LEU A 33 -7.46 -5.55 -15.79
CA LEU A 33 -6.67 -6.20 -16.84
C LEU A 33 -6.74 -7.74 -16.79
N ALA A 34 -7.28 -8.33 -15.73
CA ALA A 34 -7.34 -9.79 -15.57
C ALA A 34 -8.22 -10.48 -16.63
N ASN A 35 -9.16 -9.73 -17.24
CA ASN A 35 -10.05 -10.24 -18.30
C ASN A 35 -9.70 -9.71 -19.70
N THR A 36 -8.57 -9.03 -19.87
CA THR A 36 -8.12 -8.62 -21.21
C THR A 36 -7.37 -9.78 -21.86
N SER A 37 -7.85 -10.21 -23.02
CA SER A 37 -7.11 -11.07 -23.93
C SER A 37 -6.48 -10.23 -25.02
N TYR A 38 -5.22 -10.49 -25.35
CA TYR A 38 -4.61 -9.96 -26.56
C TYR A 38 -4.51 -11.08 -27.59
N THR A 39 -4.89 -10.75 -28.83
CA THR A 39 -4.71 -11.64 -29.97
C THR A 39 -3.42 -11.23 -30.65
N GLU A 40 -2.42 -12.10 -30.62
CA GLU A 40 -1.17 -11.88 -31.34
C GLU A 40 -1.40 -11.95 -32.85
N ASP A 41 -0.62 -11.17 -33.60
CA ASP A 41 -0.62 -11.24 -35.06
C ASP A 41 -0.09 -12.60 -35.49
N GLU A 42 -0.63 -13.13 -36.59
CA GLU A 42 -0.34 -14.50 -37.06
C GLU A 42 1.16 -14.75 -37.21
N LYS A 43 1.88 -13.74 -37.70
CA LYS A 43 3.32 -13.79 -37.92
C LYS A 43 4.10 -13.96 -36.62
N ASP A 44 3.71 -13.22 -35.58
CA ASP A 44 4.39 -13.22 -34.29
C ASP A 44 4.08 -14.53 -33.52
N THR A 45 2.85 -15.02 -33.60
CA THR A 45 2.45 -16.32 -33.02
C THR A 45 3.23 -17.47 -33.67
N ILE A 46 3.37 -17.47 -35.01
CA ILE A 46 4.16 -18.48 -35.72
C ILE A 46 5.64 -18.42 -35.31
N GLU A 47 6.21 -17.22 -35.18
CA GLU A 47 7.61 -17.04 -34.76
C GLU A 47 7.84 -17.57 -33.32
N ALA A 48 6.95 -17.25 -32.38
CA ALA A 48 7.02 -17.75 -31.00
C ALA A 48 6.89 -19.29 -30.93
N LEU A 49 5.99 -19.86 -31.71
CA LEU A 49 5.80 -21.31 -31.81
C LEU A 49 7.01 -22.02 -32.43
N GLN A 50 7.67 -21.41 -33.42
CA GLN A 50 8.92 -21.93 -33.98
C GLN A 50 10.05 -21.89 -32.96
N ILE A 51 10.19 -20.81 -32.19
CA ILE A 51 11.23 -20.69 -31.16
C ILE A 51 11.04 -21.74 -30.05
N SER A 52 9.82 -21.95 -29.58
CA SER A 52 9.50 -22.95 -28.54
C SER A 52 9.67 -24.40 -29.02
N ALA A 53 9.35 -24.67 -30.29
CA ALA A 53 9.57 -25.97 -30.92
C ALA A 53 11.07 -26.32 -31.08
N VAL A 54 11.97 -25.32 -31.12
CA VAL A 54 13.44 -25.49 -31.19
C VAL A 54 14.03 -25.78 -29.80
N THR A 55 13.31 -26.52 -28.96
CA THR A 55 13.95 -27.17 -27.82
C THR A 55 14.76 -28.34 -28.36
N ILE A 56 16.05 -28.12 -28.64
CA ILE A 56 16.98 -29.18 -29.08
C ILE A 56 17.06 -30.22 -27.95
N LYS A 57 16.17 -31.23 -28.00
CA LYS A 57 16.27 -32.41 -27.13
C LYS A 57 17.41 -33.27 -27.66
N ASN A 58 18.52 -33.29 -26.94
CA ASN A 58 19.62 -34.28 -27.13
C ASN A 58 19.21 -35.71 -26.72
N THR A 59 17.91 -36.00 -26.65
CA THR A 59 17.36 -37.29 -26.18
C THR A 59 16.69 -37.99 -27.36
N PRO A 60 17.13 -39.20 -27.75
CA PRO A 60 16.51 -39.96 -28.84
C PRO A 60 15.03 -40.23 -28.51
N SER A 61 14.13 -40.11 -29.50
CA SER A 61 12.72 -40.43 -29.33
C SER A 61 12.50 -41.94 -29.16
N SER A 62 11.68 -42.32 -28.19
CA SER A 62 11.27 -43.71 -27.95
C SER A 62 10.30 -44.18 -29.04
N LYS A 63 10.45 -45.44 -29.51
CA LYS A 63 9.54 -46.09 -30.47
C LYS A 63 8.29 -46.67 -29.79
N THR A 64 7.64 -45.90 -28.94
CA THR A 64 6.34 -46.26 -28.36
C THR A 64 5.34 -45.26 -28.89
N ASN A 65 4.39 -45.76 -29.68
CA ASN A 65 3.46 -45.00 -30.51
C ASN A 65 2.60 -44.01 -29.71
N GLU A 66 3.04 -42.77 -29.64
CA GLU A 66 2.20 -41.58 -29.83
C GLU A 66 2.96 -40.71 -30.83
N PHE A 67 2.40 -40.51 -32.02
CA PHE A 67 2.92 -39.54 -32.98
C PHE A 67 2.70 -38.13 -32.40
N ASN A 68 3.55 -37.72 -31.46
CA ASN A 68 3.59 -36.35 -30.97
C ASN A 68 4.49 -35.54 -31.91
N SER A 69 4.03 -35.34 -33.15
CA SER A 69 4.72 -34.45 -34.08
C SER A 69 4.68 -33.04 -33.49
N ALA A 70 5.85 -32.43 -33.30
CA ALA A 70 5.95 -31.04 -32.84
C ALA A 70 5.16 -30.11 -33.77
N VAL A 71 5.14 -30.42 -35.07
CA VAL A 71 4.38 -29.66 -36.07
C VAL A 71 2.86 -29.83 -35.90
N GLU A 72 2.37 -31.05 -35.62
CA GLU A 72 0.93 -31.27 -35.41
C GLU A 72 0.46 -30.60 -34.12
N ASN A 73 1.22 -30.71 -33.03
CA ASN A 73 0.89 -30.03 -31.76
C ASN A 73 0.88 -28.50 -31.93
N THR A 74 1.83 -27.94 -32.69
CA THR A 74 1.87 -26.51 -33.00
C THR A 74 0.67 -26.06 -33.84
N VAL A 75 0.25 -26.85 -34.85
CA VAL A 75 -0.92 -26.53 -35.68
C VAL A 75 -2.22 -26.65 -34.90
N ILE A 76 -2.35 -27.67 -34.04
CA ILE A 76 -3.53 -27.89 -33.20
C ILE A 76 -3.70 -26.75 -32.18
N ASN A 77 -2.60 -26.29 -31.57
CA ASN A 77 -2.64 -25.28 -30.51
C ASN A 77 -2.53 -23.84 -31.04
N TYR A 78 -2.27 -23.63 -32.35
CA TYR A 78 -2.03 -22.31 -32.94
C TYR A 78 -3.09 -21.27 -32.56
N HIS A 79 -4.38 -21.60 -32.70
CA HIS A 79 -5.48 -20.69 -32.38
C HIS A 79 -5.65 -20.44 -30.88
N GLU A 80 -5.21 -21.37 -30.03
CA GLU A 80 -5.25 -21.21 -28.57
C GLU A 80 -4.08 -20.34 -28.08
N GLU A 81 -2.90 -20.51 -28.67
CA GLU A 81 -1.67 -19.74 -28.40
C GLU A 81 -1.76 -18.31 -28.95
N GLN A 82 -2.53 -18.10 -30.02
CA GLN A 82 -2.84 -16.76 -30.55
C GLN A 82 -3.59 -15.91 -29.52
N ILE A 83 -4.29 -16.51 -28.57
CA ILE A 83 -5.06 -15.81 -27.53
C ILE A 83 -4.31 -15.85 -26.20
N HIS A 84 -3.53 -14.80 -25.95
CA HIS A 84 -2.89 -14.63 -24.65
C HIS A 84 -3.91 -14.16 -23.62
N LYS A 85 -4.30 -15.08 -22.72
CA LYS A 85 -5.17 -14.79 -21.56
C LYS A 85 -4.32 -14.44 -20.36
N ASN A 86 -4.63 -13.31 -19.72
CA ASN A 86 -4.01 -12.95 -18.46
C ASN A 86 -4.45 -13.92 -17.34
N ARG A 87 -3.59 -14.88 -16.98
CA ARG A 87 -3.86 -15.87 -15.92
C ARG A 87 -3.54 -15.28 -14.55
N MET A 88 -4.36 -14.32 -14.12
CA MET A 88 -4.26 -13.69 -12.81
C MET A 88 -5.07 -14.48 -11.77
N ASP A 89 -4.53 -14.67 -10.57
CA ASP A 89 -5.28 -15.19 -9.42
C ASP A 89 -6.23 -14.12 -8.88
N ILE A 90 -7.42 -14.08 -9.47
CA ILE A 90 -8.46 -13.08 -9.16
C ILE A 90 -8.89 -13.18 -7.69
N ASP A 91 -9.09 -14.39 -7.18
CA ASP A 91 -9.57 -14.61 -5.81
C ASP A 91 -8.52 -14.20 -4.77
N GLY A 92 -7.25 -14.54 -5.02
CA GLY A 92 -6.13 -14.10 -4.19
C GLY A 92 -6.01 -12.57 -4.14
N VAL A 93 -6.22 -11.90 -5.27
CA VAL A 93 -6.13 -10.43 -5.34
C VAL A 93 -7.31 -9.77 -4.62
N TYR A 94 -8.54 -10.29 -4.76
CA TYR A 94 -9.68 -9.81 -3.98
C TYR A 94 -9.48 -10.02 -2.48
N SER A 95 -8.91 -11.15 -2.06
CA SER A 95 -8.59 -11.43 -0.66
C SER A 95 -7.57 -10.43 -0.10
N ASN A 96 -6.52 -10.12 -0.87
CA ASN A 96 -5.52 -9.11 -0.51
C ASN A 96 -6.14 -7.72 -0.38
N ILE A 97 -6.99 -7.30 -1.34
CA ILE A 97 -7.70 -6.02 -1.28
C ILE A 97 -8.53 -5.91 0.00
N ARG A 98 -9.33 -6.94 0.32
CA ARG A 98 -10.15 -6.94 1.55
C ARG A 98 -9.30 -6.78 2.81
N THR A 99 -8.15 -7.45 2.86
CA THR A 99 -7.21 -7.38 3.99
C THR A 99 -6.63 -5.96 4.12
N TRP A 100 -6.18 -5.36 3.02
CA TRP A 100 -5.65 -4.00 3.03
C TRP A 100 -6.71 -2.94 3.30
N GLU A 101 -7.94 -3.11 2.82
CA GLU A 101 -9.06 -2.21 3.11
C GLU A 101 -9.44 -2.25 4.59
N LYS A 102 -9.38 -3.43 5.22
CA LYS A 102 -9.57 -3.57 6.67
C LYS A 102 -8.46 -2.85 7.45
N GLU A 103 -7.19 -3.10 7.15
CA GLU A 103 -6.04 -2.43 7.79
C GLU A 103 -6.14 -0.90 7.59
N TYR A 104 -6.50 -0.46 6.38
CA TYR A 104 -6.67 0.96 6.07
C TYR A 104 -7.76 1.59 6.94
N LYS A 105 -8.91 0.91 7.09
CA LYS A 105 -10.02 1.43 7.89
C LYS A 105 -9.64 1.55 9.37
N GLU A 106 -8.98 0.53 9.93
CA GLU A 106 -8.51 0.57 11.32
C GLU A 106 -7.55 1.75 11.57
N LEU A 107 -6.58 1.95 10.67
CA LEU A 107 -5.66 3.09 10.75
C LEU A 107 -6.37 4.43 10.53
N LYS A 108 -7.37 4.47 9.65
CA LYS A 108 -8.18 5.66 9.37
C LYS A 108 -8.95 6.07 10.62
N ASP A 109 -9.67 5.16 11.25
CA ASP A 109 -10.44 5.44 12.46
C ASP A 109 -9.54 6.00 13.57
N GLU A 110 -8.34 5.41 13.77
CA GLU A 110 -7.36 5.92 14.74
C GLU A 110 -6.85 7.33 14.40
N THR A 111 -6.50 7.57 13.14
CA THR A 111 -5.93 8.86 12.71
C THR A 111 -6.97 9.97 12.69
N GLU A 112 -8.20 9.71 12.24
CA GLU A 112 -9.31 10.67 12.26
C GLU A 112 -9.70 11.03 13.69
N THR A 113 -9.73 10.06 14.60
CA THR A 113 -9.98 10.33 16.03
C THR A 113 -8.97 11.32 16.60
N ILE A 114 -7.69 11.18 16.25
CA ILE A 114 -6.64 12.13 16.64
C ILE A 114 -6.83 13.49 15.95
N GLU A 115 -7.14 13.54 14.66
CA GLU A 115 -7.37 14.81 13.94
C GLU A 115 -8.54 15.59 14.57
N VAL A 116 -9.65 14.93 14.88
CA VAL A 116 -10.80 15.54 15.57
C VAL A 116 -10.41 16.04 16.96
N ALA A 117 -9.70 15.24 17.74
CA ALA A 117 -9.27 15.64 19.08
C ALA A 117 -8.28 16.82 19.06
N LEU A 118 -7.39 16.88 18.06
CA LEU A 118 -6.50 18.01 17.85
C LEU A 118 -7.28 19.28 17.52
N ASN A 119 -8.31 19.19 16.67
CA ASN A 119 -9.15 20.33 16.31
C ASN A 119 -9.88 20.94 17.53
N GLY A 120 -10.15 20.15 18.58
CA GLY A 120 -10.71 20.62 19.84
C GLY A 120 -9.72 21.39 20.74
N LEU A 121 -8.44 21.49 20.37
CA LEU A 121 -7.42 22.21 21.13
C LEU A 121 -7.21 23.64 20.62
N THR A 122 -6.67 24.49 21.49
CA THR A 122 -6.20 25.82 21.06
C THR A 122 -5.00 25.71 20.14
N PHE A 123 -4.76 26.73 19.32
CA PHE A 123 -3.65 26.74 18.36
C PHE A 123 -2.27 26.52 19.02
N GLN A 124 -2.02 27.09 20.21
CA GLN A 124 -0.78 26.86 20.97
C GLN A 124 -0.66 25.41 21.45
N GLU A 125 -1.75 24.82 21.94
CA GLU A 125 -1.77 23.43 22.40
C GLU A 125 -1.53 22.46 21.24
N GLN A 126 -2.21 22.68 20.10
CA GLN A 126 -1.99 21.90 18.88
C GLN A 126 -0.53 21.97 18.43
N PHE A 127 0.06 23.17 18.42
CA PHE A 127 1.44 23.35 18.00
C PHE A 127 2.42 22.55 18.86
N VAL A 128 2.28 22.64 20.20
CA VAL A 128 3.16 21.91 21.12
C VAL A 128 3.01 20.40 20.97
N ILE A 129 1.78 19.90 20.76
CA ILE A 129 1.55 18.48 20.51
C ILE A 129 2.20 18.03 19.21
N LYS A 130 2.02 18.77 18.11
CA LYS A 130 2.61 18.45 16.79
C LYS A 130 4.14 18.42 16.88
N MET A 131 4.76 19.47 17.42
CA MET A 131 6.22 19.54 17.53
C MET A 131 6.79 18.44 18.44
N TYR A 132 6.13 18.11 19.54
CA TYR A 132 6.65 17.13 20.49
C TYR A 132 6.41 15.67 20.06
N TYR A 133 5.24 15.36 19.50
CA TYR A 133 4.85 13.99 19.16
C TYR A 133 5.13 13.62 17.71
N PHE A 134 4.93 14.54 16.77
CA PHE A 134 5.09 14.26 15.33
C PHE A 134 6.54 14.50 14.91
N GLU A 135 7.06 15.69 15.22
CA GLU A 135 8.45 16.08 14.89
C GLU A 135 9.48 15.59 15.93
N LYS A 136 9.01 15.05 17.06
CA LYS A 136 9.85 14.51 18.15
C LYS A 136 10.84 15.52 18.75
N LEU A 137 10.56 16.81 18.64
CA LEU A 137 11.38 17.88 19.23
C LEU A 137 11.23 17.90 20.75
N LYS A 138 12.33 18.21 21.46
CA LYS A 138 12.36 18.23 22.93
C LYS A 138 13.19 19.42 23.44
N GLY A 139 12.95 19.81 24.69
CA GLY A 139 13.76 20.79 25.41
C GLY A 139 13.90 22.11 24.66
N SER A 140 15.14 22.53 24.45
CA SER A 140 15.49 23.80 23.82
C SER A 140 15.00 23.91 22.37
N ASP A 141 15.02 22.83 21.59
CA ASP A 141 14.58 22.88 20.18
C ASP A 141 13.08 23.15 20.08
N LEU A 142 12.29 22.49 20.95
CA LEU A 142 10.86 22.74 21.03
C LEU A 142 10.58 24.19 21.46
N GLN A 143 11.34 24.69 22.43
CA GLN A 143 11.20 26.06 22.92
C GLN A 143 11.54 27.09 21.83
N LEU A 144 12.66 26.92 21.12
CA LEU A 144 13.04 27.78 20.01
C LEU A 144 11.98 27.79 18.90
N ASN A 145 11.42 26.63 18.56
CA ASN A 145 10.35 26.55 17.56
C ASN A 145 9.05 27.20 18.06
N PHE A 146 8.75 27.08 19.35
CA PHE A 146 7.61 27.76 19.96
C PHE A 146 7.79 29.28 19.92
N GLU A 147 8.97 29.78 20.27
CA GLU A 147 9.34 31.21 20.24
C GLU A 147 9.31 31.82 18.84
N LYS A 148 9.63 31.04 17.80
CA LYS A 148 9.52 31.51 16.40
C LYS A 148 8.09 31.74 15.96
N ASN A 149 7.13 30.98 16.52
CA ASN A 149 5.72 31.01 16.09
C ASN A 149 4.81 31.77 17.07
N PHE A 150 5.29 32.00 18.30
CA PHE A 150 4.53 32.60 19.40
C PHE A 150 5.42 33.51 20.25
N LYS A 151 4.88 34.02 21.36
CA LYS A 151 5.69 34.74 22.35
C LYS A 151 6.55 33.77 23.16
N TYR A 152 7.69 34.27 23.63
CA TYR A 152 8.57 33.55 24.55
C TYR A 152 7.81 32.97 25.74
N LYS A 153 8.06 31.69 26.01
CA LYS A 153 7.58 30.96 27.18
C LYS A 153 8.70 30.08 27.68
N ASN A 154 8.87 30.02 29.01
CA ASN A 154 9.83 29.09 29.61
C ASN A 154 9.43 27.63 29.35
N GLN A 155 10.40 26.73 29.48
CA GLN A 155 10.19 25.30 29.22
C GLN A 155 9.08 24.68 30.07
N GLU A 156 8.96 25.11 31.33
CA GLU A 156 7.90 24.62 32.23
C GLU A 156 6.50 25.00 31.74
N THR A 157 6.31 26.21 31.22
CA THR A 157 5.02 26.63 30.66
C THR A 157 4.68 25.83 29.41
N ILE A 158 5.68 25.56 28.55
CA ILE A 158 5.49 24.70 27.36
C ILE A 158 5.15 23.26 27.77
N ARG A 159 5.81 22.75 28.82
CA ARG A 159 5.50 21.42 29.39
C ARG A 159 4.09 21.36 29.94
N LEU A 160 3.64 22.38 30.66
CA LEU A 160 2.27 22.47 31.19
C LEU A 160 1.23 22.57 30.07
N LEU A 161 1.48 23.37 29.02
CA LEU A 161 0.63 23.43 27.83
C LEU A 161 0.47 22.04 27.20
N ARG A 162 1.58 21.31 27.04
CA ARG A 162 1.55 19.93 26.52
C ARG A 162 0.69 19.01 27.39
N LEU A 163 0.89 19.05 28.71
CA LEU A 163 0.14 18.19 29.64
C LEU A 163 -1.36 18.50 29.63
N ASN A 164 -1.72 19.78 29.59
CA ASN A 164 -3.11 20.20 29.50
C ASN A 164 -3.73 19.78 28.17
N ALA A 165 -3.02 19.96 27.06
CA ALA A 165 -3.44 19.48 25.74
C ALA A 165 -3.67 17.96 25.72
N LEU A 166 -2.74 17.17 26.27
CA LEU A 166 -2.89 15.71 26.38
C LEU A 166 -4.09 15.32 27.23
N LYS A 167 -4.35 16.03 28.34
CA LYS A 167 -5.51 15.77 29.18
C LYS A 167 -6.81 16.04 28.42
N LYS A 168 -6.88 17.13 27.66
CA LYS A 168 -8.03 17.45 26.79
C LYS A 168 -8.24 16.38 25.71
N ILE A 169 -7.18 15.97 25.01
CA ILE A 169 -7.27 14.90 24.01
C ILE A 169 -7.80 13.61 24.64
N LYS A 170 -7.30 13.23 25.82
CA LYS A 170 -7.79 12.03 26.53
C LYS A 170 -9.29 12.10 26.83
N VAL A 171 -9.79 13.28 27.23
CA VAL A 171 -11.21 13.48 27.50
C VAL A 171 -12.05 13.43 26.21
N LEU A 172 -11.53 13.97 25.10
CA LEU A 172 -12.27 13.99 23.82
C LEU A 172 -12.39 12.61 23.15
N ILE A 173 -11.49 11.69 23.48
CA ILE A 173 -11.43 10.35 22.86
C ILE A 173 -12.05 9.26 23.78
N THR A 174 -12.39 9.60 25.03
CA THR A 174 -13.05 8.69 25.97
C THR A 174 -14.56 8.91 25.91
#